data_AF-A0A7R9AUB2-F1
#
_entry.id   AF-A0A7R9AUB2-F1
#
_cell.length_a   1.000
_cell.length_b   1.000
_cell.length_c   1.000
_cell.angle_alpha   90.00
_cell.angle_beta   90.00
_cell.angle_gamma   90.00
#
_symmetry.space_group_name_H-M   'P 1'
#
loop_
_entity.id
_entity.type
_entity.pdbx_description
1 polymer ?
#
loop_
_entity_poly.entity_id
_entity_poly.type
_entity_poly.pdbx_seq_one_letter_code
_entity_poly.pdbx_strand_id
1 'polypeptide(L)'
;MTSRSEIYLQNFYVYNSSYSQKEGEEQNNILYYYPPKADFDTQMKNVGLSEAIIKFTGTFNPDQPCESLHTQKSRQLYYQPEEGFWMVMTVNVPSISKTKDGLEYMEYQSDDVQDNVFRAVLRQAYHMFRLFKGTFNHILDRRAGDVTYLRQKLDHFYSRVCILLIMYH
;
A
#
# COMPACT_ATOMS: atom_id res chain seq x y z
N MET A 1 -32.54 10.11 -2.41
CA MET A 1 -31.47 10.09 -3.44
C MET A 1 -30.43 9.07 -2.97
N THR A 2 -30.21 8.00 -3.73
CA THR A 2 -29.13 7.04 -3.42
C THR A 2 -27.81 7.64 -3.86
N SER A 3 -26.96 8.02 -2.91
CA SER A 3 -25.57 8.44 -3.19
C SER A 3 -24.65 7.22 -3.14
N ARG A 4 -23.79 7.08 -4.15
CA ARG A 4 -22.75 6.05 -4.22
C ARG A 4 -21.40 6.71 -3.98
N SER A 5 -20.58 6.12 -3.13
CA SER A 5 -19.19 6.55 -2.99
C SER A 5 -18.32 5.96 -4.10
N GLU A 6 -17.35 6.73 -4.55
CA GLU A 6 -16.34 6.31 -5.53
C GLU A 6 -15.23 5.49 -4.85
N ILE A 7 -14.48 4.76 -5.67
CA ILE A 7 -13.25 4.09 -5.24
C ILE A 7 -12.13 5.13 -5.19
N TYR A 8 -11.38 5.14 -4.09
CA TYR A 8 -10.25 6.02 -3.87
C TYR A 8 -9.14 5.30 -3.10
N LEU A 9 -7.92 5.78 -3.30
CA LEU A 9 -6.75 5.32 -2.56
C LEU A 9 -6.76 5.88 -1.14
N GLN A 10 -6.90 5.02 -0.14
CA GLN A 10 -6.83 5.40 1.28
C GLN A 10 -5.39 5.65 1.71
N ASN A 11 -4.50 4.72 1.39
CA ASN A 11 -3.08 4.84 1.63
C ASN A 11 -2.27 3.97 0.67
N PHE A 12 -1.04 4.38 0.43
CA PHE A 12 -0.04 3.59 -0.28
C PHE A 12 1.32 3.83 0.35
N TYR A 13 2.07 2.78 0.63
CA TYR A 13 3.37 2.90 1.27
C TYR A 13 4.33 1.82 0.82
N VAL A 14 5.61 2.15 0.93
CA VAL A 14 6.73 1.25 0.69
C VAL A 14 7.49 1.12 1.99
N TYR A 15 7.74 -0.11 2.43
CA TYR A 15 8.49 -0.37 3.64
C TYR A 15 9.45 -1.55 3.47
N ASN A 16 10.44 -1.63 4.35
CA ASN A 16 11.30 -2.80 4.49
C ASN A 16 11.69 -2.94 5.96
N SER A 17 11.25 -4.03 6.59
CA SER A 17 11.44 -4.30 8.02
C SER A 17 12.89 -4.61 8.41
N SER A 18 13.80 -4.82 7.44
CA SER A 18 15.22 -5.04 7.74
C SER A 18 15.95 -3.78 8.20
N TYR A 19 15.34 -2.61 8.08
CA TYR A 19 15.95 -1.32 8.44
C TYR A 19 15.71 -0.88 9.89
N SER A 20 14.92 -1.63 10.65
CA SER A 20 14.81 -1.50 12.10
C SER A 20 15.57 -2.65 12.75
N GLN A 21 16.81 -2.39 13.17
CA GLN A 21 17.61 -3.40 13.89
C GLN A 21 17.44 -3.31 15.40
N LYS A 22 16.86 -2.21 15.91
CA LYS A 22 16.65 -1.94 17.34
C LYS A 22 15.24 -1.42 17.60
N GLU A 23 14.75 -1.67 18.82
CA GLU A 23 13.50 -1.12 19.33
C GLU A 23 13.56 0.42 19.32
N GLY A 24 12.53 1.08 18.78
CA GLY A 24 12.50 2.53 18.57
C GLY A 24 13.04 3.03 17.21
N GLU A 25 13.62 2.13 16.40
CA GLU A 25 14.04 2.43 15.02
C GLU A 25 12.99 2.02 13.98
N GLU A 26 11.77 1.60 14.37
CA GLU A 26 10.75 1.14 13.41
C GLU A 26 10.41 2.22 12.37
N GLN A 27 10.60 3.49 12.72
CA GLN A 27 10.47 4.63 11.81
C GLN A 27 11.31 4.48 10.54
N ASN A 28 12.45 3.79 10.63
CA ASN A 28 13.34 3.59 9.51
C ASN A 28 12.81 2.58 8.47
N ASN A 29 11.85 1.74 8.87
CA ASN A 29 11.25 0.77 7.95
C ASN A 29 10.42 1.44 6.87
N ILE A 30 9.87 2.62 7.16
CA ILE A 30 9.01 3.35 6.24
C ILE A 30 9.90 4.08 5.23
N LEU A 31 9.78 3.70 3.97
CA LEU A 31 10.57 4.27 2.87
C LEU A 31 9.78 5.31 2.08
N TYR A 32 8.46 5.16 2.05
CA TYR A 32 7.53 6.10 1.42
C TYR A 32 6.14 5.91 2.03
N TYR A 33 5.39 7.00 2.17
CA TYR A 33 4.01 6.94 2.63
C TYR A 33 3.12 7.99 1.95
N TYR A 34 1.96 7.55 1.47
CA TYR A 34 0.88 8.37 0.96
C TYR A 34 -0.42 8.09 1.75
N PRO A 35 -1.20 9.11 2.12
CA PRO A 35 -0.93 10.53 1.88
C PRO A 35 0.15 11.08 2.84
N PRO A 36 0.97 12.06 2.41
CA PRO A 36 2.11 12.56 3.21
C PRO A 36 1.68 13.30 4.49
N LYS A 37 0.40 13.68 4.58
CA LYS A 37 -0.20 14.34 5.75
C LYS A 37 -0.58 13.37 6.88
N ALA A 38 -0.47 12.05 6.66
CA ALA A 38 -0.76 11.08 7.71
C ALA A 38 0.26 11.22 8.84
N ASP A 39 -0.23 11.26 10.08
CA ASP A 39 0.63 11.30 11.26
C ASP A 39 1.45 10.02 11.39
N PHE A 40 2.58 10.14 12.07
CA PHE A 40 3.54 9.05 12.19
C PHE A 40 2.96 7.80 12.87
N ASP A 41 2.11 7.97 13.89
CA ASP A 41 1.49 6.83 14.59
C ASP A 41 0.59 6.03 13.65
N THR A 42 -0.17 6.70 12.78
CA THR A 42 -0.98 6.05 11.74
C THR A 42 -0.10 5.28 10.76
N GLN A 43 1.01 5.86 10.30
CA GLN A 43 1.93 5.18 9.38
C GLN A 43 2.51 3.91 10.02
N MET A 44 2.95 4.02 11.27
CA MET A 44 3.51 2.90 12.04
C MET A 44 2.48 1.77 12.23
N LYS A 45 1.25 2.11 12.62
CA LYS A 45 0.16 1.14 12.78
C LYS A 45 -0.12 0.38 11.49
N ASN A 46 -0.14 1.06 10.35
CA ASN A 46 -0.42 0.43 9.05
C ASN A 46 0.70 -0.52 8.63
N VAL A 47 1.96 -0.11 8.80
CA VAL A 47 3.12 -0.97 8.52
C VAL A 47 3.16 -2.17 9.46
N GLY A 48 3.01 -1.95 10.77
CA GLY A 48 3.00 -3.02 11.77
C GLY A 48 1.87 -4.03 11.53
N LEU A 49 0.67 -3.59 11.16
CA LEU A 49 -0.44 -4.47 10.79
C LEU A 49 -0.11 -5.30 9.54
N SER A 50 0.49 -4.67 8.52
CA SER A 50 0.86 -5.37 7.27
C SER A 50 1.91 -6.45 7.54
N GLU A 51 2.93 -6.11 8.32
CA GLU A 51 3.98 -7.05 8.72
C GLU A 51 3.42 -8.22 9.51
N ALA A 52 2.55 -7.94 10.50
CA ALA A 52 1.91 -8.99 11.29
C ALA A 52 1.09 -9.94 10.41
N ILE A 53 0.31 -9.42 9.46
CA ILE A 53 -0.51 -10.23 8.54
C ILE A 53 0.38 -11.08 7.63
N ILE A 54 1.39 -10.49 7.01
CA ILE A 54 2.31 -11.21 6.10
C ILE A 54 3.05 -12.32 6.86
N LYS A 55 3.55 -12.03 8.07
CA LYS A 55 4.24 -13.02 8.90
C LYS A 55 3.31 -14.13 9.39
N PHE A 56 2.10 -13.77 9.82
CA PHE A 56 1.10 -14.73 10.28
C PHE A 56 0.70 -15.67 9.14
N THR A 57 0.33 -15.12 7.98
CA THR A 57 -0.07 -15.92 6.82
C THR A 57 1.07 -16.78 6.27
N GLY A 58 2.30 -16.25 6.26
CA GLY A 58 3.50 -17.01 5.87
C GLY A 58 3.81 -18.21 6.77
N THR A 59 3.29 -18.23 8.01
CA THR A 59 3.40 -19.40 8.90
C THR A 59 2.56 -20.58 8.39
N PHE A 60 1.46 -20.31 7.66
CA PHE A 60 0.59 -21.33 7.09
C PHE A 60 0.92 -21.66 5.63
N ASN A 61 1.50 -20.72 4.89
CA ASN A 61 1.91 -20.91 3.50
C ASN A 61 3.25 -20.18 3.23
N PRO A 62 4.39 -20.85 3.48
CA PRO A 62 5.71 -20.23 3.34
C PRO A 62 6.07 -19.84 1.90
N ASP A 63 5.53 -20.58 0.93
CA ASP A 63 5.89 -20.43 -0.49
C ASP A 63 5.09 -19.33 -1.18
N GLN A 64 3.97 -18.90 -0.59
CA GLN A 64 3.10 -17.88 -1.16
C GLN A 64 2.70 -16.84 -0.11
N PRO A 65 3.31 -15.64 -0.12
CA PRO A 65 2.92 -14.58 0.78
C PRO A 65 1.49 -14.10 0.51
N CYS A 66 0.84 -13.57 1.55
CA CYS A 66 -0.47 -12.95 1.42
C CYS A 66 -0.47 -11.84 0.35
N GLU A 67 -1.45 -11.89 -0.55
CA GLU A 67 -1.55 -10.96 -1.68
C GLU A 67 -2.60 -9.87 -1.46
N SER A 68 -3.65 -10.17 -0.71
CA SER A 68 -4.71 -9.22 -0.36
C SER A 68 -5.40 -9.55 0.97
N LEU A 69 -5.88 -8.52 1.65
CA LEU A 69 -6.71 -8.60 2.84
C LEU A 69 -8.01 -7.84 2.60
N HIS A 70 -9.12 -8.50 2.88
CA HIS A 70 -10.47 -8.03 2.61
C HIS A 70 -11.17 -7.63 3.91
N THR A 71 -11.59 -6.38 4.00
CA THR A 71 -12.52 -5.92 5.04
C THR A 71 -13.85 -5.53 4.40
N GLN A 72 -14.85 -5.22 5.24
CA GLN A 72 -16.12 -4.68 4.74
C GLN A 72 -15.94 -3.34 4.01
N LYS A 73 -15.00 -2.50 4.45
CA LYS A 73 -14.87 -1.11 4.01
C LYS A 73 -13.64 -0.86 3.14
N SER A 74 -12.73 -1.82 3.04
CA SER A 74 -11.46 -1.67 2.32
C SER A 74 -10.94 -2.97 1.75
N ARG A 75 -10.05 -2.82 0.77
CA ARG A 75 -9.19 -3.87 0.22
C ARG A 75 -7.75 -3.41 0.39
N GLN A 76 -6.94 -4.22 1.06
CA GLN A 76 -5.51 -3.97 1.23
C GLN A 76 -4.73 -4.99 0.40
N LEU A 77 -3.80 -4.52 -0.40
CA LEU A 77 -3.11 -5.28 -1.44
C LEU A 77 -1.61 -5.26 -1.10
N TYR A 78 -0.98 -6.43 -1.07
CA TYR A 78 0.43 -6.58 -0.73
C TYR A 78 1.22 -7.05 -1.95
N TYR A 79 2.38 -6.44 -2.17
CA TYR A 79 3.29 -6.81 -3.24
C TYR A 79 4.74 -6.66 -2.81
N GLN A 80 5.52 -7.72 -3.00
CA GLN A 80 6.96 -7.71 -2.78
C GLN A 80 7.69 -7.64 -4.13
N PRO A 81 8.03 -6.44 -4.64
CA PRO A 81 8.77 -6.31 -5.89
C PRO A 81 10.22 -6.82 -5.82
N GLU A 82 10.84 -6.69 -4.66
CA GLU A 82 12.23 -7.07 -4.37
C GLU A 82 12.28 -7.68 -2.97
N GLU A 83 13.25 -8.57 -2.72
CA GLU A 83 13.40 -9.20 -1.42
C GLU A 83 13.51 -8.15 -0.29
N GLY A 84 12.75 -8.34 0.78
CA GLY A 84 12.62 -7.40 1.89
C GLY A 84 11.76 -6.15 1.64
N PHE A 85 11.56 -5.73 0.39
CA PHE A 85 10.77 -4.52 0.08
C PHE A 85 9.32 -4.84 -0.17
N TRP A 86 8.45 -4.24 0.62
CA TRP A 86 7.01 -4.38 0.51
C TRP A 86 6.37 -3.08 0.04
N MET A 87 5.47 -3.22 -0.94
CA MET A 87 4.57 -2.19 -1.42
C MET A 87 3.16 -2.58 -1.00
N VAL A 88 2.45 -1.68 -0.33
CA VAL A 88 1.09 -1.92 0.14
C VAL A 88 0.18 -0.80 -0.31
N MET A 89 -0.97 -1.18 -0.85
CA MET A 89 -2.01 -0.27 -1.33
C MET A 89 -3.33 -0.61 -0.64
N THR A 90 -3.99 0.39 -0.07
CA THR A 90 -5.34 0.22 0.50
C THR A 90 -6.34 1.09 -0.26
N VAL A 91 -7.38 0.47 -0.81
CA VAL A 91 -8.51 1.16 -1.46
C VAL A 91 -9.78 0.95 -0.66
N ASN A 92 -10.69 1.92 -0.67
CA ASN A 92 -12.00 1.72 -0.04
C ASN A 92 -12.86 0.78 -0.90
N VAL A 93 -13.79 0.09 -0.23
CA VAL A 93 -14.92 -0.54 -0.89
C VAL A 93 -16.00 0.53 -1.07
N PRO A 94 -16.52 0.74 -2.28
CA PRO A 94 -17.57 1.72 -2.52
C PRO A 94 -18.86 1.29 -1.82
N SER A 95 -19.70 2.26 -1.47
CA SER A 95 -20.90 2.04 -0.67
C SER A 95 -22.06 2.84 -1.23
N ILE A 96 -23.26 2.28 -1.16
CA ILE A 96 -24.50 2.92 -1.56
C ILE A 96 -25.30 3.22 -0.31
N SER A 97 -25.70 4.48 -0.12
CA SER A 97 -26.65 4.86 0.92
C SER A 97 -28.06 4.47 0.47
N LYS A 98 -28.73 3.61 1.25
CA LYS A 98 -30.10 3.14 1.03
C LYS A 98 -30.97 3.43 2.24
N THR A 99 -32.26 3.63 1.99
CA THR A 99 -33.27 3.78 3.04
C THR A 99 -34.19 2.57 3.01
N LYS A 100 -34.37 1.91 4.15
CA LYS A 100 -35.35 0.83 4.33
C LYS A 100 -36.10 1.08 5.63
N ASP A 101 -37.44 1.09 5.56
CA ASP A 101 -38.32 1.34 6.71
C ASP A 101 -38.02 2.65 7.47
N GLY A 102 -37.58 3.68 6.74
CA GLY A 102 -37.20 4.99 7.30
C GLY A 102 -35.80 5.05 7.92
N LEU A 103 -35.07 3.93 7.99
CA LEU A 103 -33.68 3.87 8.48
C LEU A 103 -32.70 3.92 7.31
N GLU A 104 -31.72 4.81 7.39
CA GLU A 104 -30.59 4.86 6.46
C GLU A 104 -29.54 3.81 6.83
N TYR A 105 -29.08 3.05 5.83
CA TYR A 105 -27.98 2.10 5.97
C TYR A 105 -27.04 2.16 4.76
N MET A 106 -25.79 1.76 5.00
CA MET A 106 -24.74 1.74 3.98
C MET A 106 -24.53 0.32 3.48
N GLU A 107 -24.69 0.11 2.19
CA GLU A 107 -24.45 -1.17 1.53
C GLU A 107 -23.14 -1.13 0.75
N TYR A 108 -22.14 -1.88 1.20
CA TYR A 108 -20.81 -1.95 0.57
C TYR A 108 -20.82 -2.89 -0.63
N GLN A 109 -20.27 -2.43 -1.75
CA GLN A 109 -20.22 -3.14 -3.01
C GLN A 109 -18.83 -3.77 -3.19
N SER A 110 -18.61 -4.90 -2.51
CA SER A 110 -17.31 -5.60 -2.53
C SER A 110 -16.85 -6.02 -3.93
N ASP A 111 -17.81 -6.32 -4.79
CA ASP A 111 -17.57 -6.92 -6.11
C ASP A 111 -17.07 -5.88 -7.12
N ASP A 112 -17.21 -4.59 -6.80
CA ASP A 112 -16.67 -3.49 -7.60
C ASP A 112 -15.14 -3.37 -7.48
N VAL A 113 -14.54 -3.98 -6.46
CA VAL A 113 -13.09 -3.89 -6.21
C VAL A 113 -12.44 -5.22 -6.56
N GLN A 114 -11.81 -5.28 -7.73
CA GLN A 114 -11.15 -6.49 -8.22
C GLN A 114 -9.66 -6.50 -7.88
N ASP A 115 -9.22 -7.48 -7.10
CA ASP A 115 -7.84 -7.61 -6.63
C ASP A 115 -6.83 -7.62 -7.77
N ASN A 116 -7.08 -8.41 -8.81
CA ASN A 116 -6.19 -8.53 -9.97
C ASN A 116 -5.90 -7.18 -10.64
N VAL A 117 -6.88 -6.27 -10.71
CA VAL A 117 -6.73 -4.93 -11.28
C VAL A 117 -5.80 -4.09 -10.41
N PHE A 118 -6.09 -3.95 -9.11
CA PHE A 118 -5.27 -3.13 -8.22
C PHE A 118 -3.88 -3.72 -7.98
N ARG A 119 -3.72 -5.05 -8.04
CA ARG A 119 -2.41 -5.71 -8.04
C ARG A 119 -1.63 -5.41 -9.32
N ALA A 120 -2.28 -5.42 -10.48
CA ALA A 120 -1.64 -5.03 -11.73
C ALA A 120 -1.20 -3.57 -11.69
N VAL A 121 -2.01 -2.67 -11.12
CA VAL A 121 -1.65 -1.27 -10.88
C VAL A 121 -0.40 -1.16 -9.99
N LEU A 122 -0.36 -1.90 -8.87
CA LEU A 122 0.77 -1.88 -7.93
C LEU A 122 2.06 -2.41 -8.56
N ARG A 123 1.97 -3.51 -9.33
CA ARG A 123 3.09 -4.06 -10.11
C ARG A 123 3.57 -3.09 -11.18
N GLN A 124 2.64 -2.47 -11.90
CA GLN A 124 2.96 -1.49 -12.94
C GLN A 124 3.65 -0.25 -12.33
N ALA A 125 3.21 0.21 -11.16
CA ALA A 125 3.85 1.30 -10.44
C ALA A 125 5.35 1.02 -10.19
N TYR A 126 5.66 -0.20 -9.73
CA TYR A 126 7.05 -0.63 -9.55
C TYR A 126 7.81 -0.80 -10.87
N HIS A 127 7.21 -1.40 -11.90
CA HIS A 127 7.86 -1.55 -13.20
C HIS A 127 8.24 -0.19 -13.81
N MET A 128 7.36 0.80 -13.69
CA MET A 128 7.63 2.16 -14.12
C MET A 128 8.75 2.80 -13.28
N PHE A 129 8.76 2.58 -11.97
CA PHE A 129 9.86 3.04 -11.11
C PHE A 129 11.19 2.43 -11.59
N ARG A 130 11.22 1.11 -11.76
CA ARG A 130 12.40 0.35 -12.18
C ARG A 130 12.92 0.81 -13.54
N LEU A 131 12.04 1.08 -14.49
CA LEU A 131 12.39 1.58 -15.82
C LEU A 131 13.16 2.91 -15.76
N PHE A 132 12.73 3.83 -14.89
CA PHE A 132 13.31 5.18 -14.84
C PHE A 132 14.42 5.36 -13.79
N LYS A 133 14.44 4.56 -12.72
CA LYS A 133 15.33 4.73 -11.57
C LYS A 133 16.24 3.52 -11.31
N GLY A 134 15.95 2.36 -11.90
CA GLY A 134 16.55 1.08 -11.51
C GLY A 134 15.83 0.44 -10.32
N THR A 135 16.33 -0.71 -9.87
CA THR A 135 15.79 -1.41 -8.68
C THR A 135 16.09 -0.63 -7.40
N PHE A 136 15.33 -0.87 -6.33
CA PHE A 136 15.59 -0.32 -5.00
C PHE A 136 16.99 -0.71 -4.51
N ASN A 137 17.35 -1.99 -4.66
CA ASN A 137 18.69 -2.47 -4.30
C ASN A 137 19.79 -1.76 -5.11
N HIS A 138 19.61 -1.58 -6.42
CA HIS A 138 20.61 -0.88 -7.25
C HIS A 138 20.82 0.58 -6.84
N ILE A 139 19.77 1.26 -6.35
CA ILE A 139 19.87 2.62 -5.82
C ILE A 139 20.69 2.64 -4.53
N LEU A 140 20.48 1.65 -3.66
CA LEU A 140 21.21 1.50 -2.40
C LEU A 140 22.69 1.14 -2.62
N ASP A 141 22.98 0.19 -3.51
CA ASP A 141 24.34 -0.26 -3.82
C ASP A 141 25.22 0.88 -4.31
N ARG A 142 24.67 1.79 -5.13
CA ARG A 142 25.37 2.97 -5.65
C ARG A 142 25.75 4.00 -4.59
N ARG A 143 25.16 3.92 -3.40
CA ARG A 143 25.34 4.90 -2.32
C ARG A 143 25.71 4.22 -0.99
N ALA A 144 26.32 3.03 -1.04
CA ALA A 144 26.75 2.29 0.14
C ALA A 144 25.62 2.10 1.19
N GLY A 145 24.40 1.85 0.72
CA GLY A 145 23.24 1.59 1.59
C GLY A 145 22.54 2.83 2.14
N ASP A 146 22.76 4.03 1.58
CA ASP A 146 22.04 5.24 2.01
C ASP A 146 20.53 5.17 1.70
N VAL A 147 19.77 4.77 2.72
CA VAL A 147 18.30 4.69 2.69
C VAL A 147 17.67 6.06 2.45
N THR A 148 18.30 7.15 2.90
CA THR A 148 17.77 8.52 2.72
C THR A 148 17.67 8.88 1.25
N TYR A 149 18.67 8.49 0.45
CA TYR A 149 18.64 8.69 -0.99
C TYR A 149 17.51 7.89 -1.66
N LEU A 150 17.29 6.65 -1.23
CA LEU A 150 16.17 5.84 -1.72
C LEU A 150 14.83 6.50 -1.39
N ARG A 151 14.62 6.95 -0.14
CA ARG A 151 13.40 7.69 0.27
C ARG A 151 13.13 8.88 -0.65
N GLN A 152 14.12 9.72 -0.89
CA GLN A 152 13.99 10.87 -1.80
C GLN A 152 13.59 10.47 -3.22
N LYS A 153 14.11 9.34 -3.74
CA LYS A 153 13.72 8.85 -5.08
C LYS A 153 12.30 8.30 -5.11
N LEU A 154 11.88 7.59 -4.06
CA LEU A 154 10.52 7.10 -3.90
C LEU A 154 9.55 8.27 -3.81
N ASP A 155 9.82 9.26 -2.95
CA ASP A 155 9.02 10.47 -2.80
C ASP A 155 8.86 11.21 -4.13
N HIS A 156 9.96 11.49 -4.83
CA HIS A 156 9.90 12.21 -6.10
C HIS A 156 9.11 11.44 -7.16
N PHE A 157 9.21 10.11 -7.19
CA PHE A 157 8.54 9.29 -8.21
C PHE A 157 7.06 9.09 -7.89
N TYR A 158 6.76 8.58 -6.69
CA TYR A 158 5.40 8.19 -6.31
C TYR A 158 4.51 9.38 -5.98
N SER A 159 5.04 10.52 -5.52
CA SER A 159 4.21 11.74 -5.37
C SER A 159 3.49 12.16 -6.65
N ARG A 160 4.12 11.92 -7.82
CA ARG A 160 3.53 12.25 -9.14
C ARG A 160 2.73 11.09 -9.72
N VAL A 161 3.23 9.87 -9.55
CA VAL A 161 2.62 8.66 -10.12
C VAL A 161 1.37 8.23 -9.34
N CYS A 162 1.32 8.41 -8.02
CA CYS A 162 0.12 8.14 -7.22
C CYS A 162 -1.07 8.98 -7.71
N ILE A 163 -0.83 10.24 -8.09
CA ILE A 163 -1.87 11.10 -8.67
C ILE A 163 -2.36 10.52 -10.01
N LEU A 164 -1.44 10.08 -10.88
CA LEU A 164 -1.78 9.49 -12.17
C LEU A 164 -2.52 8.14 -12.03
N LEU A 165 -2.13 7.27 -11.10
CA LEU A 165 -2.79 5.97 -10.91
C LEU A 165 -4.20 6.09 -10.30
N ILE A 166 -4.48 7.17 -9.55
CA ILE A 166 -5.82 7.45 -9.00
C ILE A 166 -6.73 8.07 -10.07
N MET A 167 -6.20 8.86 -11.01
CA MET A 167 -7.02 9.61 -11.99
C MET A 167 -7.55 8.77 -13.17
N TYR A 168 -7.09 7.53 -13.37
CA TYR A 168 -7.50 6.67 -14.49
C TYR A 168 -8.44 5.52 -14.10
N HIS A 169 -9.05 5.60 -12.90
CA HIS A 169 -10.22 4.82 -12.49
C HIS A 169 -11.35 5.75 -12.08
#